data_AF-A0A3D3TKL3-F1
#
_entry.id   AF-A0A3D3TKL3-F1
#
_cell.length_a   1.000
_cell.length_b   1.000
_cell.length_c   1.000
_cell.angle_alpha   90.00
_cell.angle_beta   90.00
_cell.angle_gamma   90.00
#
_symmetry.space_group_name_H-M   'P 1'
#
loop_
_entity.id
_entity.type
_entity.pdbx_description
1 polymer ?
#
loop_
_entity_poly.entity_id
_entity_poly.type
_entity_poly.pdbx_seq_one_letter_code
_entity_poly.pdbx_strand_id
1 'polypeptide(L)'
;MGDNLRRVSRGSLDVRILRDAEFDFQLYRSLGAVSYEGGTVGEILSLVPHINCDDPDSWVKSFKELATKLKNHALIVLQKGSSESARQEFLRAASYFRAAEYFGDPRDSKTRYLGMESRDCFVYAFRTTDIQFEAERIPYGEDFIPAYWIAPTTGGKKKTVMMMSGFDGTSEEMYFQAGSA
;
A
#
# COMPACT_ATOMS: atom_id res chain seq x y z
N MET A 1 20.50 26.28 -31.76
CA MET A 1 20.90 26.01 -30.37
C MET A 1 19.66 26.15 -29.50
N GLY A 2 19.16 25.02 -29.01
CA GLY A 2 17.94 24.93 -28.22
C GLY A 2 17.80 23.46 -27.86
N ASP A 3 18.60 23.07 -26.87
CA ASP A 3 18.78 21.69 -26.42
C ASP A 3 17.45 21.15 -25.89
N ASN A 4 16.71 20.48 -26.75
CA ASN A 4 15.44 19.86 -26.43
C ASN A 4 15.74 18.49 -25.79
N LEU A 5 16.45 18.51 -24.67
CA LEU A 5 16.54 17.38 -23.78
C LEU A 5 15.13 17.14 -23.25
N ARG A 6 14.36 16.28 -23.93
CA ARG A 6 13.25 15.57 -23.31
C ARG A 6 13.82 14.88 -22.08
N ARG A 7 13.69 15.55 -20.94
CA ARG A 7 14.03 15.01 -19.63
C ARG A 7 13.23 13.72 -19.53
N VAL A 8 13.91 12.58 -19.57
CA VAL A 8 13.27 11.27 -19.48
C VAL A 8 12.53 11.25 -18.14
N SER A 9 11.20 11.36 -18.19
CA SER A 9 10.34 11.22 -17.02
C SER A 9 9.72 9.83 -17.05
N ARG A 10 9.95 9.04 -16.00
CA ARG A 10 9.19 7.81 -15.77
C ARG A 10 7.79 8.21 -15.29
N GLY A 11 6.76 7.46 -15.69
CA GLY A 11 5.40 7.62 -15.15
C GLY A 11 4.57 8.78 -15.71
N SER A 12 5.00 9.50 -16.75
CA SER A 12 4.18 10.58 -17.34
C SER A 12 2.99 10.01 -18.11
N LEU A 13 1.78 10.39 -17.71
CA LEU A 13 0.53 10.13 -18.44
C LEU A 13 0.01 11.43 -19.07
N ASP A 14 -0.85 11.31 -20.09
CA ASP A 14 -1.50 12.46 -20.73
C ASP A 14 -2.56 13.11 -19.83
N VAL A 15 -3.16 12.32 -18.93
CA VAL A 15 -4.00 12.83 -17.85
C VAL A 15 -3.06 13.23 -16.71
N ARG A 16 -3.24 14.43 -16.16
CA ARG A 16 -2.52 14.92 -14.97
C ARG A 16 -3.50 15.41 -13.91
N ILE A 17 -3.34 14.94 -12.68
CA ILE A 17 -4.13 15.39 -11.53
C ILE A 17 -3.28 16.33 -10.66
N LEU A 18 -2.03 15.96 -10.42
CA LEU A 18 -1.04 16.74 -9.67
C LEU A 18 -0.01 17.38 -10.62
N ARG A 19 0.62 18.46 -10.16
CA ARG A 19 1.51 19.29 -11.00
C ARG A 19 2.89 18.67 -11.18
N ASP A 20 3.35 17.87 -10.21
CA ASP A 20 4.61 17.14 -10.27
C ASP A 20 4.41 15.70 -10.72
N ALA A 21 5.29 15.22 -11.61
CA ALA A 21 5.15 13.91 -12.24
C ALA A 21 5.28 12.73 -11.26
N GLU A 22 6.10 12.86 -10.22
CA GLU A 22 6.30 11.80 -9.23
C GLU A 22 5.08 11.68 -8.32
N PHE A 23 4.57 12.82 -7.82
CA PHE A 23 3.33 12.86 -7.04
C PHE A 23 2.14 12.30 -7.84
N ASP A 24 2.03 12.69 -9.10
CA ASP A 24 0.95 12.25 -9.98
C ASP A 24 1.05 10.74 -10.24
N PHE A 25 2.27 10.22 -10.48
CA PHE A 25 2.51 8.78 -10.61
C PHE A 25 2.14 8.01 -9.34
N GLN A 26 2.52 8.49 -8.15
CA GLN A 26 2.15 7.84 -6.88
C GLN A 26 0.63 7.88 -6.63
N LEU A 27 -0.04 8.92 -7.09
CA LEU A 27 -1.50 9.00 -7.03
C LEU A 27 -2.14 7.95 -7.94
N TYR A 28 -1.63 7.78 -9.17
CA TYR A 28 -2.06 6.72 -10.08
C TYR A 28 -1.76 5.33 -9.55
N ARG A 29 -0.62 5.13 -8.90
CA ARG A 29 -0.26 3.86 -8.26
C ARG A 29 -1.26 3.50 -7.15
N SER A 30 -1.69 4.49 -6.37
CA SER A 30 -2.75 4.32 -5.37
C SER A 30 -4.11 4.03 -6.01
N LEU A 31 -4.46 4.72 -7.11
CA LEU A 31 -5.70 4.45 -7.87
C LEU A 31 -5.70 3.05 -8.49
N GLY A 32 -4.54 2.55 -8.93
CA GLY A 32 -4.40 1.20 -9.48
C GLY A 32 -4.74 0.09 -8.47
N ALA A 33 -4.54 0.34 -7.17
CA ALA A 33 -4.87 -0.60 -6.11
C ALA A 33 -6.39 -0.69 -5.82
N VAL A 34 -7.20 0.25 -6.33
CA VAL A 34 -8.66 0.31 -6.08
C VAL A 34 -9.37 -0.95 -6.56
N SER A 35 -8.99 -1.50 -7.71
CA SER A 35 -9.59 -2.71 -8.28
C SER A 35 -9.41 -3.95 -7.39
N TYR A 36 -8.52 -3.87 -6.40
CA TYR A 36 -8.08 -4.98 -5.56
C TYR A 36 -8.20 -4.66 -4.06
N GLU A 37 -9.17 -3.81 -3.69
CA GLU A 37 -9.51 -3.44 -2.30
C GLU A 37 -8.45 -2.56 -1.59
N GLY A 38 -7.41 -2.12 -2.28
CA GLY A 38 -6.36 -1.25 -1.72
C GLY A 38 -6.74 0.23 -1.60
N GLY A 39 -7.98 0.62 -1.94
CA GLY A 39 -8.45 1.98 -1.79
C GLY A 39 -9.80 2.22 -2.44
N THR A 40 -10.27 3.47 -2.42
CA THR A 40 -11.40 3.92 -3.23
C THR A 40 -11.03 5.18 -3.98
N VAL A 41 -11.64 5.38 -5.16
CA VAL A 41 -11.42 6.59 -5.97
C VAL A 41 -11.77 7.85 -5.16
N GLY A 42 -12.87 7.83 -4.42
CA GLY A 42 -13.33 8.98 -3.63
C GLY A 42 -12.35 9.35 -2.50
N GLU A 43 -11.85 8.37 -1.75
CA GLU A 43 -10.85 8.60 -0.71
C GLU A 43 -9.57 9.21 -1.30
N ILE A 44 -9.03 8.62 -2.38
CA ILE A 44 -7.77 9.06 -2.99
C ILE A 44 -7.91 10.47 -3.58
N LEU A 45 -8.96 10.71 -4.37
CA LEU A 45 -9.19 12.02 -4.97
C LEU A 45 -9.53 13.11 -3.94
N SER A 46 -10.08 12.74 -2.78
CA SER A 46 -10.31 13.69 -1.69
C SER A 46 -9.03 14.25 -1.07
N LEU A 47 -7.89 13.59 -1.25
CA LEU A 47 -6.60 14.06 -0.75
C LEU A 47 -5.95 15.10 -1.66
N VAL A 48 -6.31 15.14 -2.95
CA VAL A 48 -5.70 16.01 -3.96
C VAL A 48 -5.64 17.49 -3.54
N PRO A 49 -6.71 18.10 -2.99
CA PRO A 49 -6.66 19.50 -2.55
C PRO A 49 -5.72 19.79 -1.38
N HIS A 50 -5.27 18.74 -0.67
CA HIS A 50 -4.41 18.84 0.51
C HIS A 50 -2.94 18.53 0.21
N ILE A 51 -2.63 18.11 -1.02
CA ILE A 51 -1.27 17.78 -1.45
C ILE A 51 -0.63 19.02 -2.08
N ASN A 52 0.44 19.48 -1.46
CA ASN A 52 1.33 20.48 -2.02
C ASN A 52 2.56 19.80 -2.62
N CYS A 53 2.70 19.81 -3.94
CA CYS A 53 3.86 19.19 -4.63
C CYS A 53 5.20 19.83 -4.28
N ASP A 54 5.21 21.05 -3.72
CA ASP A 54 6.42 21.72 -3.24
C ASP A 54 6.78 21.31 -1.79
N ASP A 55 5.94 20.50 -1.13
CA ASP A 55 6.08 20.05 0.25
C ASP A 55 5.67 18.57 0.38
N PRO A 56 6.60 17.61 0.24
CA PRO A 56 6.31 16.17 0.36
C PRO A 56 5.70 15.76 1.70
N ASP A 57 5.92 16.52 2.79
CA ASP A 57 5.30 16.22 4.08
C ASP A 57 3.78 16.37 4.04
N SER A 58 3.24 17.21 3.15
CA SER A 58 1.81 17.33 2.93
C SER A 58 1.18 16.01 2.44
N TRP A 59 1.86 15.28 1.56
CA TRP A 59 1.45 13.95 1.11
C TRP A 59 1.50 12.94 2.25
N VAL A 60 2.65 12.86 2.94
CA VAL A 60 2.86 11.94 4.06
C VAL A 60 1.75 12.14 5.10
N LYS A 61 1.47 13.40 5.45
CA LYS A 61 0.42 13.77 6.40
C LYS A 61 -0.97 13.33 5.92
N SER A 62 -1.36 13.72 4.70
CA SER A 62 -2.70 13.43 4.17
C SER A 62 -3.01 11.93 4.10
N PHE A 63 -2.07 11.12 3.58
CA PHE A 63 -2.26 9.68 3.51
C PHE A 63 -2.21 9.02 4.89
N LYS A 64 -1.30 9.45 5.77
CA LYS A 64 -1.21 8.93 7.15
C LYS A 64 -2.51 9.17 7.93
N GLU A 65 -3.08 10.37 7.83
CA GLU A 65 -4.32 10.72 8.55
C GLU A 65 -5.49 9.85 8.09
N LEU A 66 -5.63 9.65 6.77
CA LEU A 66 -6.63 8.76 6.21
C LEU A 66 -6.42 7.29 6.64
N ALA A 67 -5.19 6.78 6.53
CA ALA A 67 -4.84 5.42 6.92
C ALA A 67 -5.13 5.18 8.42
N THR A 68 -4.77 6.15 9.27
CA THR A 68 -5.02 6.09 10.73
C THR A 68 -6.52 6.04 11.03
N LYS A 69 -7.33 6.86 10.34
CA LYS A 69 -8.79 6.84 10.50
C LYS A 69 -9.37 5.48 10.14
N LEU A 70 -8.94 4.89 9.04
CA LEU A 70 -9.39 3.58 8.58
C LEU A 70 -8.95 2.46 9.52
N LYS A 71 -7.69 2.44 9.96
CA LYS A 71 -7.20 1.46 10.95
C LYS A 71 -8.05 1.51 12.23
N ASN A 72 -8.32 2.71 12.75
CA ASN A 72 -9.11 2.87 13.96
C ASN A 72 -10.56 2.40 13.77
N HIS A 73 -11.17 2.70 12.62
CA HIS A 73 -12.52 2.24 12.31
C HIS A 73 -12.57 0.71 12.12
N ALA A 74 -11.56 0.13 11.48
CA ALA A 74 -11.44 -1.31 11.28
C ALA A 74 -11.41 -2.06 12.63
N LEU A 75 -10.67 -1.54 13.60
CA LEU A 75 -10.63 -2.08 14.97
C LEU A 75 -12.00 -2.02 15.65
N ILE A 76 -12.74 -0.91 15.50
CA ILE A 76 -14.09 -0.76 16.07
C ILE A 76 -15.08 -1.75 15.43
N VAL A 77 -15.02 -1.89 14.11
CA VAL A 77 -15.90 -2.77 13.33
C VAL A 77 -15.60 -4.24 13.63
N LEU A 78 -14.31 -4.59 13.79
CA LEU A 78 -13.88 -5.92 14.21
C LEU A 78 -14.42 -6.28 15.60
N GLN A 79 -14.34 -5.35 16.57
CA GLN A 79 -14.91 -5.55 17.91
C GLN A 79 -16.43 -5.77 17.90
N LYS A 80 -17.13 -5.27 16.87
CA LYS A 80 -18.57 -5.49 16.66
C LYS A 80 -18.89 -6.78 15.90
N GLY A 81 -17.89 -7.60 15.58
CA GLY A 81 -18.04 -8.90 14.93
C GLY A 81 -18.18 -8.87 13.40
N SER A 82 -17.87 -7.74 12.75
CA SER A 82 -17.97 -7.60 11.29
C SER A 82 -16.61 -7.78 10.61
N SER A 83 -16.14 -9.03 10.53
CA SER A 83 -14.77 -9.36 10.08
C SER A 83 -14.47 -8.94 8.64
N GLU A 84 -15.42 -9.11 7.71
CA GLU A 84 -15.22 -8.71 6.30
C GLU A 84 -15.06 -7.20 6.12
N SER A 85 -15.89 -6.40 6.81
CA SER A 85 -15.78 -4.95 6.77
C SER A 85 -14.48 -4.46 7.41
N ALA A 86 -14.07 -5.08 8.52
CA ALA A 86 -12.78 -4.79 9.13
C ALA A 86 -11.61 -5.14 8.19
N ARG A 87 -11.65 -6.30 7.53
CA ARG A 87 -10.67 -6.72 6.52
C ARG A 87 -10.50 -5.66 5.43
N GLN A 88 -11.60 -5.23 4.82
CA GLN A 88 -11.58 -4.23 3.75
C GLN A 88 -10.94 -2.91 4.21
N GLU A 89 -11.24 -2.46 5.42
CA GLU A 89 -10.66 -1.22 5.95
C GLU A 89 -9.18 -1.37 6.32
N PHE A 90 -8.78 -2.50 6.85
CA PHE A 90 -7.36 -2.81 7.09
C PHE A 90 -6.56 -2.86 5.78
N LEU A 91 -7.10 -3.43 4.70
CA LEU A 91 -6.44 -3.42 3.38
C LEU A 91 -6.24 -2.00 2.84
N ARG A 92 -7.28 -1.16 2.91
CA ARG A 92 -7.16 0.25 2.53
C ARG A 92 -6.17 1.00 3.41
N ALA A 93 -6.20 0.78 4.73
CA ALA A 93 -5.23 1.37 5.65
C ALA A 93 -3.78 0.94 5.33
N ALA A 94 -3.56 -0.34 5.03
CA ALA A 94 -2.25 -0.86 4.65
C ALA A 94 -1.69 -0.14 3.40
N SER A 95 -2.52 -0.04 2.36
CA SER A 95 -2.19 0.67 1.12
C SER A 95 -1.88 2.15 1.35
N TYR A 96 -2.69 2.85 2.15
CA TYR A 96 -2.47 4.27 2.42
C TYR A 96 -1.30 4.55 3.38
N PHE A 97 -0.99 3.66 4.32
CA PHE A 97 0.24 3.76 5.11
C PHE A 97 1.49 3.56 4.22
N ARG A 98 1.46 2.63 3.27
CA ARG A 98 2.52 2.48 2.25
C ARG A 98 2.62 3.75 1.42
N ALA A 99 1.49 4.32 0.99
CA ALA A 99 1.48 5.57 0.23
C ALA A 99 2.13 6.71 1.03
N ALA A 100 1.80 6.84 2.32
CA ALA A 100 2.39 7.83 3.22
C ALA A 100 3.90 7.62 3.43
N GLU A 101 4.35 6.38 3.55
CA GLU A 101 5.77 6.05 3.77
C GLU A 101 6.68 6.48 2.61
N TYR A 102 6.18 6.44 1.37
CA TYR A 102 6.95 6.66 0.15
C TYR A 102 7.76 7.96 0.08
N PHE A 103 7.18 9.08 0.52
CA PHE A 103 7.86 10.39 0.49
C PHE A 103 8.56 10.73 1.82
N GLY A 104 8.52 9.84 2.82
CA GLY A 104 9.21 10.06 4.10
C GLY A 104 10.72 9.83 4.00
N ASP A 105 11.49 10.41 4.93
CA ASP A 105 12.92 10.12 5.05
C ASP A 105 13.12 8.68 5.54
N PRO A 106 13.77 7.78 4.79
CA PRO A 106 13.96 6.37 5.19
C PRO A 106 14.84 6.20 6.44
N ARG A 107 15.55 7.26 6.87
CA ARG A 107 16.36 7.27 8.10
C ARG A 107 15.56 7.75 9.31
N ASP A 108 14.38 8.34 9.10
CA ASP A 108 13.51 8.75 10.19
C ASP A 108 12.70 7.56 10.72
N SER A 109 12.77 7.38 12.02
CA SER A 109 11.93 6.43 12.76
C SER A 109 10.43 6.63 12.53
N LYS A 110 9.97 7.86 12.22
CA LYS A 110 8.57 8.14 11.86
C LYS A 110 8.19 7.52 10.52
N THR A 111 9.07 7.55 9.52
CA THR A 111 8.85 6.89 8.23
C THR A 111 8.84 5.38 8.40
N ARG A 112 9.81 4.85 9.16
CA ARG A 112 9.83 3.41 9.53
C ARG A 112 8.52 2.99 10.21
N TYR A 113 7.96 3.83 11.07
CA TYR A 113 6.68 3.57 11.72
C TYR A 113 5.54 3.41 10.70
N LEU A 114 5.48 4.24 9.65
CA LEU A 114 4.46 4.12 8.59
C LEU A 114 4.58 2.80 7.83
N GLY A 115 5.80 2.37 7.50
CA GLY A 115 6.02 1.07 6.86
C GLY A 115 5.58 -0.10 7.75
N MET A 116 5.88 -0.04 9.05
CA MET A 116 5.44 -1.06 10.02
C MET A 116 3.91 -1.06 10.18
N GLU A 117 3.27 0.11 10.19
CA GLU A 117 1.80 0.24 10.24
C GLU A 117 1.12 -0.32 8.99
N SER A 118 1.73 -0.13 7.81
CA SER A 118 1.27 -0.74 6.56
C SER A 118 1.27 -2.27 6.67
N ARG A 119 2.41 -2.84 7.07
CA ARG A 119 2.57 -4.28 7.33
C ARG A 119 1.55 -4.80 8.33
N ASP A 120 1.41 -4.14 9.47
CA ASP A 120 0.55 -4.63 10.54
C ASP A 120 -0.92 -4.60 10.11
N CYS A 121 -1.38 -3.55 9.41
CA CYS A 121 -2.72 -3.50 8.84
C CYS A 121 -2.95 -4.64 7.84
N PHE A 122 -1.98 -4.92 6.96
CA PHE A 122 -2.07 -6.03 6.01
C PHE A 122 -2.23 -7.37 6.72
N VAL A 123 -1.37 -7.65 7.72
CA VAL A 123 -1.47 -8.87 8.53
C VAL A 123 -2.80 -8.96 9.26
N TYR A 124 -3.32 -7.86 9.82
CA TYR A 124 -4.64 -7.85 10.46
C TYR A 124 -5.75 -8.17 9.47
N ALA A 125 -5.72 -7.64 8.26
CA ALA A 125 -6.71 -7.92 7.23
C ALA A 125 -6.84 -9.42 6.91
N PHE A 126 -5.71 -10.14 6.85
CA PHE A 126 -5.73 -11.57 6.57
C PHE A 126 -6.05 -12.44 7.78
N ARG A 127 -5.78 -11.96 9.00
CA ARG A 127 -6.19 -12.66 10.22
C ARG A 127 -7.70 -12.62 10.46
N THR A 128 -8.43 -11.77 9.76
CA THR A 128 -9.89 -11.63 9.87
C THR A 128 -10.67 -12.41 8.81
N THR A 129 -10.02 -13.28 8.03
CA THR A 129 -10.62 -14.06 6.94
C THR A 129 -10.26 -15.55 7.06
N ASP A 130 -11.05 -16.40 6.41
CA ASP A 130 -10.80 -17.84 6.32
C ASP A 130 -9.74 -18.22 5.28
N ILE A 131 -9.16 -17.25 4.57
CA ILE A 131 -8.04 -17.47 3.63
C ILE A 131 -6.83 -17.99 4.41
N GLN A 132 -6.17 -19.03 3.89
CA GLN A 132 -4.92 -19.49 4.48
C GLN A 132 -3.85 -18.42 4.27
N PHE A 133 -3.38 -17.84 5.38
CA PHE A 133 -2.38 -16.79 5.39
C PHE A 133 -1.33 -17.07 6.46
N GLU A 134 -0.05 -17.04 6.05
CA GLU A 134 1.08 -17.20 6.95
C GLU A 134 2.10 -16.09 6.69
N ALA A 135 2.50 -15.39 7.77
CA ALA A 135 3.60 -14.43 7.75
C ALA A 135 4.89 -15.16 8.09
N GLU A 136 5.64 -15.49 7.05
CA GLU A 136 6.78 -16.39 7.09
C GLU A 136 8.10 -15.68 7.37
N ARG A 137 9.01 -16.42 8.00
CA ARG A 137 10.40 -16.01 8.25
C ARG A 137 11.33 -17.00 7.57
N ILE A 138 11.70 -16.72 6.33
CA ILE A 138 12.58 -17.58 5.54
C ILE A 138 14.01 -17.42 6.07
N PRO A 139 14.66 -18.47 6.61
CA PRO A 139 16.01 -18.35 7.16
C PRO A 139 17.02 -17.85 6.11
N TYR A 140 17.85 -16.89 6.48
CA TYR A 140 18.87 -16.31 5.61
C TYR A 140 20.08 -15.81 6.41
N GLY A 141 21.14 -16.64 6.49
CA GLY A 141 22.29 -16.37 7.36
C GLY A 141 21.86 -16.33 8.83
N GLU A 142 22.28 -15.28 9.54
CA GLU A 142 21.89 -15.02 10.94
C GLU A 142 20.55 -14.26 11.07
N ASP A 143 19.90 -13.94 9.95
CA ASP A 143 18.63 -13.22 9.90
C ASP A 143 17.59 -14.00 9.07
N PHE A 144 16.50 -13.34 8.70
CA PHE A 144 15.44 -13.94 7.89
C PHE A 144 14.88 -12.94 6.89
N ILE A 145 14.36 -13.49 5.79
CA ILE A 145 13.60 -12.73 4.79
C ILE A 145 12.11 -12.86 5.15
N PRO A 146 11.39 -11.75 5.38
CA PRO A 146 9.95 -11.80 5.60
C PRO A 146 9.22 -12.15 4.30
N ALA A 147 8.25 -13.04 4.37
CA ALA A 147 7.41 -13.41 3.23
C ALA A 147 5.96 -13.61 3.67
N TYR A 148 5.04 -13.57 2.70
CA TYR A 148 3.63 -13.94 2.92
C TYR A 148 3.30 -15.15 2.07
N TRP A 149 2.76 -16.18 2.71
CA TRP A 149 2.15 -17.31 2.02
C TRP A 149 0.63 -17.15 2.06
N ILE A 150 0.02 -17.07 0.88
CA ILE A 150 -1.43 -16.93 0.72
C ILE A 150 -1.90 -18.09 -0.15
N ALA A 151 -2.85 -18.86 0.36
CA ALA A 151 -3.37 -20.03 -0.34
C ALA A 151 -4.90 -20.16 -0.18
N PRO A 152 -5.59 -20.74 -1.17
CA PRO A 152 -7.01 -21.04 -1.02
C PRO A 152 -7.21 -22.12 0.04
N THR A 153 -8.22 -21.94 0.88
CA THR A 153 -8.57 -22.87 1.97
C THR A 153 -9.11 -24.21 1.46
N THR A 154 -9.51 -24.27 0.19
CA THR A 154 -10.06 -25.47 -0.46
C THR A 154 -9.44 -25.69 -1.84
N GLY A 155 -9.51 -26.92 -2.35
CA GLY A 155 -9.19 -27.20 -3.77
C GLY A 155 -7.82 -27.82 -4.08
N GLY A 156 -7.16 -28.43 -3.08
CA GLY A 156 -5.98 -29.28 -3.28
C GLY A 156 -4.73 -28.56 -3.79
N LYS A 157 -3.74 -29.31 -4.27
CA LYS A 157 -2.45 -28.77 -4.72
C LYS A 157 -2.61 -27.85 -5.94
N LYS A 158 -2.20 -26.58 -5.81
CA LYS A 158 -2.18 -25.58 -6.89
C LYS A 158 -0.75 -25.29 -7.34
N LYS A 159 -0.61 -24.62 -8.50
CA LYS A 159 0.67 -24.02 -8.91
C LYS A 159 0.97 -22.83 -8.00
N THR A 160 2.24 -22.64 -7.65
CA THR A 160 2.69 -21.53 -6.81
C THR A 160 3.28 -20.43 -7.70
N VAL A 161 2.92 -19.18 -7.42
CA VAL A 161 3.54 -18.00 -8.01
C VAL A 161 4.30 -17.26 -6.92
N MET A 162 5.56 -16.95 -7.18
CA MET A 162 6.36 -16.08 -6.32
C MET A 162 6.30 -14.66 -6.88
N MET A 163 5.93 -13.71 -6.04
CA MET A 163 5.87 -12.29 -6.38
C MET A 163 6.93 -11.54 -5.58
N MET A 164 7.59 -10.59 -6.22
CA MET A 164 8.64 -9.77 -5.62
C MET A 164 8.46 -8.33 -6.09
N SER A 165 8.62 -7.38 -5.17
CA SER A 165 8.65 -5.96 -5.49
C SER A 165 10.05 -5.52 -5.95
N GLY A 166 10.15 -4.26 -6.39
CA GLY A 166 11.41 -3.58 -6.70
C GLY A 166 11.94 -2.77 -5.52
N PHE A 167 12.68 -1.70 -5.84
CA PHE A 167 13.35 -0.84 -4.85
C PHE A 167 12.37 -0.12 -3.91
N ASP A 168 11.22 0.30 -4.43
CA ASP A 168 10.26 1.21 -3.80
C ASP A 168 8.87 0.58 -3.62
N GLY A 169 8.79 -0.75 -3.66
CA GLY A 169 7.55 -1.51 -3.42
C GLY A 169 7.70 -2.46 -2.24
N THR A 170 6.58 -2.87 -1.66
CA THR A 170 6.55 -3.77 -0.50
C THR A 170 5.87 -5.10 -0.83
N SER A 171 6.09 -6.12 0.00
CA SER A 171 5.41 -7.42 -0.14
C SER A 171 3.89 -7.29 -0.03
N GLU A 172 3.41 -6.40 0.83
CA GLU A 172 1.98 -6.08 0.99
C GLU A 172 1.41 -5.44 -0.27
N GLU A 173 2.16 -4.56 -0.94
CA GLU A 173 1.71 -3.91 -2.17
C GLU A 173 1.55 -4.91 -3.32
N MET A 174 2.41 -5.93 -3.39
CA MET A 174 2.33 -6.96 -4.43
C MET A 174 1.01 -7.73 -4.40
N TYR A 175 0.35 -7.83 -3.23
CA TYR A 175 -0.98 -8.42 -3.15
C TYR A 175 -1.99 -7.66 -4.01
N PHE A 176 -2.01 -6.33 -3.94
CA PHE A 176 -2.91 -5.49 -4.73
C PHE A 176 -2.57 -5.49 -6.23
N GLN A 177 -1.33 -5.80 -6.61
CA GLN A 177 -0.92 -5.81 -8.01
C GLN A 177 -1.18 -7.15 -8.70
N ALA A 178 -1.02 -8.25 -7.98
CA ALA A 178 -1.07 -9.59 -8.58
C ALA A 178 -1.54 -10.71 -7.64
N GLY A 179 -1.63 -10.48 -6.32
CA GLY A 179 -1.92 -11.52 -5.34
C GLY A 179 -3.40 -11.75 -5.01
N SER A 180 -4.27 -10.77 -5.28
CA SER A 180 -5.73 -10.88 -5.08
C SER A 180 -6.48 -11.53 -6.25
N ALA A 181 -5.76 -12.03 -7.26
CA ALA A 181 -6.30 -12.55 -8.52
C ALA A 181 -6.92 -13.96 -8.40
#